data_AF-A0A0B7A776-F1
#
_entry.id   AF-A0A0B7A776-F1
#
_cell.length_a   1.000
_cell.length_b   1.000
_cell.length_c   1.000
_cell.angle_alpha   90.00
_cell.angle_beta   90.00
_cell.angle_gamma   90.00
#
_symmetry.space_group_name_H-M   'P 1'
#
loop_
_entity.id
_entity.type
_entity.pdbx_description
1 polymer ?
#
loop_
_entity_poly.entity_id
_entity_poly.type
_entity_poly.pdbx_seq_one_letter_code
_entity_poly.pdbx_strand_id
1 'polypeptide(L)'
;IYLAINISNGEEVAVKLESSKARHPQLLYESKLYKILAGGVGIPHIRWYGQEKDFNVLVMDLLGPSLEDLFNFCSRKFTMKTVLMLADQMLNRIEYTHSKNFIHRDIKPDNFLMGIGRHCNKVFIIDLGLAKKYRDSRTRAHIPYREDKSLTGTARYASINAHLGIEQSRRDDMESLGYVLMYFNRGTLPWQGLKAATKKQKYERISEKKMS
;
A
#
# COMPACT_ATOMS: atom_id res chain seq x y z
N ILE A 1 -2.03 4.71 14.01
CA ILE A 1 -0.79 5.49 13.78
C ILE A 1 -0.96 6.79 14.54
N TYR A 2 0.08 7.24 15.23
CA TYR A 2 0.07 8.42 16.08
C TYR A 2 1.16 9.39 15.61
N LEU A 3 0.86 10.69 15.70
CA LEU A 3 1.89 11.73 15.70
C LEU A 3 2.60 11.67 17.05
N ALA A 4 3.93 11.68 17.04
CA ALA A 4 4.75 11.80 18.23
C ALA A 4 5.89 12.79 18.01
N ILE A 5 6.49 13.25 19.10
CA ILE A 5 7.63 14.18 19.10
C ILE A 5 8.81 13.46 19.74
N ASN A 6 9.94 13.45 19.06
CA ASN A 6 11.19 13.01 19.66
C ASN A 6 11.64 14.04 20.70
N ILE A 7 11.57 13.66 21.98
CA ILE A 7 11.88 14.52 23.11
C ILE A 7 13.33 15.03 23.13
N SER A 8 14.27 14.37 22.44
CA SER A 8 15.68 14.78 22.43
C SER A 8 15.97 15.94 21.48
N ASN A 9 15.18 16.12 20.42
CA ASN A 9 15.46 17.09 19.35
C ASN A 9 14.22 17.83 18.83
N GLY A 10 13.03 17.56 19.37
CA GLY A 10 11.77 18.19 18.97
C GLY A 10 11.21 17.71 17.63
N GLU A 11 11.81 16.69 17.01
CA GLU A 11 11.42 16.23 15.68
C GLU A 11 10.10 15.45 15.71
N GLU A 12 9.17 15.82 14.83
CA GLU A 12 7.90 15.11 14.67
C GLU A 12 8.09 13.79 13.88
N VAL A 13 7.47 12.72 14.38
CA VAL A 13 7.57 11.36 13.83
C VAL A 13 6.21 10.68 13.81
N ALA A 14 6.07 9.66 12.96
CA ALA A 14 4.93 8.77 12.96
C ALA A 14 5.24 7.50 13.79
N VAL A 15 4.29 7.11 14.65
CA VAL A 15 4.39 5.91 15.49
C VAL A 15 3.24 4.96 15.18
N LYS A 16 3.56 3.78 14.66
CA LYS A 16 2.62 2.68 14.47
C LYS A 16 2.71 1.75 15.67
N LEU A 17 1.57 1.51 16.33
CA LEU A 17 1.43 0.61 17.46
C LEU A 17 0.63 -0.62 17.03
N GLU A 18 1.09 -1.79 17.43
CA GLU A 18 0.39 -3.06 17.26
C GLU A 18 0.38 -3.79 18.60
N SER A 19 -0.80 -4.21 19.08
CA SER A 19 -0.88 -4.98 20.31
C SER A 19 -0.06 -6.27 20.20
N SER A 20 0.70 -6.61 21.24
CA SER A 20 1.40 -7.89 21.36
C SER A 20 0.45 -9.10 21.29
N LYS A 21 -0.85 -8.88 21.57
CA LYS A 21 -1.93 -9.88 21.52
C LYS A 21 -2.73 -9.83 20.20
N ALA A 22 -2.27 -9.09 19.19
CA ALA A 22 -2.96 -9.00 17.91
C ALA A 22 -3.10 -10.39 17.27
N ARG A 23 -4.31 -10.72 16.77
CA ARG A 23 -4.59 -12.02 16.14
C ARG A 23 -3.74 -12.28 14.89
N HIS A 24 -3.37 -11.22 14.19
CA HIS A 24 -2.58 -11.27 12.94
C HIS A 24 -1.48 -10.21 13.01
N PRO A 25 -0.37 -10.46 13.74
CA PRO A 25 0.71 -9.49 13.89
C PRO A 25 1.48 -9.34 12.58
N GLN A 26 1.75 -8.09 12.20
CA GLN A 26 2.41 -7.71 10.95
C GLN A 26 3.56 -6.73 11.18
N LEU A 27 3.61 -6.03 12.32
CA LEU A 27 4.52 -4.89 12.50
C LEU A 27 6.00 -5.27 12.50
N LEU A 28 6.35 -6.44 13.05
CA LEU A 28 7.72 -6.99 12.97
C LEU A 28 8.13 -7.32 11.53
N TYR A 29 7.19 -7.86 10.74
CA TYR A 29 7.44 -8.17 9.34
C TYR A 29 7.65 -6.89 8.53
N GLU A 30 6.74 -5.94 8.70
CA GLU A 30 6.81 -4.62 8.08
C GLU A 30 8.12 -3.88 8.42
N SER A 31 8.56 -3.89 9.68
CA SER A 31 9.81 -3.23 10.09
C SER A 31 11.05 -3.83 9.42
N LYS A 32 11.09 -5.16 9.26
CA LYS A 32 12.16 -5.86 8.52
C LYS A 32 12.13 -5.50 7.03
N LEU A 33 10.94 -5.38 6.44
CA LEU A 33 10.80 -5.02 5.03
C LEU A 33 11.27 -3.59 4.76
N TYR A 34 10.93 -2.63 5.61
CA TYR A 34 11.45 -1.27 5.47
C TYR A 34 12.99 -1.24 5.53
N LYS A 35 13.64 -2.06 6.38
CA LYS A 35 15.11 -2.17 6.38
C LYS A 35 15.68 -2.66 5.05
N ILE A 36 14.97 -3.57 4.36
CA ILE A 36 15.37 -4.06 3.03
C ILE A 36 15.17 -2.99 1.94
N LEU A 37 14.10 -2.20 2.06
CA LEU A 37 13.75 -1.14 1.11
C LEU A 37 14.50 0.18 1.37
N ALA A 38 15.17 0.32 2.51
CA ALA A 38 15.90 1.51 2.91
C ALA A 38 16.84 2.05 1.81
N GLY A 39 16.94 3.38 1.71
CA GLY A 39 17.67 4.08 0.65
C GLY A 39 16.87 4.30 -0.65
N GLY A 40 15.66 3.74 -0.74
CA GLY A 40 14.76 3.96 -1.88
C GLY A 40 14.11 5.33 -1.89
N VAL A 41 13.98 5.94 -3.06
CA VAL A 41 13.24 7.20 -3.21
C VAL A 41 11.76 6.96 -2.90
N GLY A 42 11.22 7.72 -1.96
CA GLY A 42 9.82 7.59 -1.54
C GLY A 42 9.56 6.38 -0.65
N ILE A 43 10.59 5.86 0.02
CA ILE A 43 10.46 4.94 1.15
C ILE A 43 10.74 5.73 2.43
N PRO A 44 9.83 5.72 3.42
CA PRO A 44 10.05 6.40 4.69
C PRO A 44 11.19 5.74 5.48
N HIS A 45 11.96 6.54 6.21
CA HIS A 45 13.00 6.00 7.08
C HIS A 45 12.39 5.44 8.37
N ILE A 46 12.91 4.29 8.79
CA ILE A 46 12.59 3.71 10.10
C ILE A 46 13.64 4.17 11.09
N ARG A 47 13.17 4.78 12.18
CA ARG A 47 14.00 5.28 13.27
C ARG A 47 14.22 4.21 14.32
N TRP A 48 13.15 3.50 14.65
CA TRP A 48 13.19 2.49 15.69
C TRP A 48 12.08 1.46 15.52
N TYR A 49 12.37 0.23 15.93
CA TYR A 49 11.37 -0.80 16.14
C TYR A 49 11.70 -1.51 17.45
N GLY A 50 10.69 -1.75 18.27
CA GLY A 50 10.82 -2.52 19.50
C GLY A 50 9.49 -2.74 20.18
N GLN A 51 9.54 -3.10 21.46
CA GLN A 51 8.36 -3.37 22.28
C GLN A 51 8.32 -2.38 23.44
N GLU A 52 7.14 -1.81 23.67
CA GLU A 52 6.85 -0.95 24.82
C GLU A 52 5.55 -1.47 25.45
N LYS A 53 5.64 -1.98 26.68
CA LYS A 53 4.53 -2.65 27.39
C LYS A 53 3.87 -3.73 26.51
N ASP A 54 2.55 -3.65 26.33
CA ASP A 54 1.75 -4.59 25.53
C ASP A 54 1.71 -4.25 24.03
N PHE A 55 2.66 -3.46 23.52
CA PHE A 55 2.68 -3.04 22.12
C PHE A 55 4.03 -3.27 21.45
N ASN A 56 4.01 -3.82 20.24
CA ASN A 56 5.07 -3.62 19.27
C ASN A 56 4.93 -2.19 18.71
N VAL A 57 6.07 -1.52 18.54
CA VAL A 57 6.15 -0.11 18.18
C VAL A 57 7.09 0.06 16.99
N LEU A 58 6.64 0.77 15.96
CA LEU A 58 7.44 1.18 14.81
C LEU A 58 7.43 2.70 14.72
N VAL A 59 8.61 3.30 14.85
CA VAL A 59 8.82 4.75 14.73
C VAL A 59 9.44 5.02 13.36
N MET A 60 8.83 5.92 12.61
CA MET A 60 9.21 6.23 11.24
C MET A 60 9.01 7.71 10.92
N ASP A 61 9.51 8.14 9.76
CA ASP A 61 9.30 9.50 9.27
C ASP A 61 7.81 9.86 9.26
N LEU A 62 7.49 11.06 9.77
CA LEU A 62 6.19 11.66 9.57
C LEU A 62 6.06 12.08 8.11
N LEU A 63 4.94 11.71 7.48
CA LEU A 63 4.60 12.10 6.12
C LEU A 63 3.35 13.00 6.13
N GLY A 64 3.09 13.62 5.00
CA GLY A 64 1.91 14.45 4.76
C GLY A 64 0.67 13.61 4.47
N PRO A 65 -0.38 14.23 3.92
CA PRO A 65 -1.65 13.56 3.64
C PRO A 65 -1.50 12.45 2.59
N SER A 66 -2.40 11.45 2.67
CA SER A 66 -2.51 10.42 1.64
C SER A 66 -3.10 10.98 0.35
N LEU A 67 -2.96 10.24 -0.76
CA LEU A 67 -3.61 10.62 -2.01
C LEU A 67 -5.15 10.53 -1.91
N GLU A 68 -5.71 9.69 -1.01
CA GLU A 68 -7.17 9.70 -0.75
C GLU A 68 -7.59 10.99 -0.04
N ASP A 69 -6.82 11.44 0.97
CA ASP A 69 -7.10 12.70 1.68
C ASP A 69 -7.06 13.89 0.73
N LEU A 70 -6.02 13.96 -0.11
CA LEU A 70 -5.88 15.00 -1.14
C LEU A 70 -6.98 14.91 -2.20
N PHE A 71 -7.39 13.70 -2.56
CA PHE A 71 -8.48 13.51 -3.50
C PHE A 71 -9.79 14.06 -2.94
N ASN A 72 -10.09 13.76 -1.67
CA ASN A 72 -11.25 14.31 -0.98
C ASN A 72 -11.17 15.83 -0.80
N PHE A 73 -9.99 16.37 -0.47
CA PHE A 73 -9.75 17.82 -0.43
C PHE A 73 -10.05 18.49 -1.77
N CYS A 74 -9.69 17.86 -2.88
CA CYS A 74 -10.03 18.30 -4.24
C CYS A 74 -11.46 17.93 -4.66
N SER A 75 -12.39 17.71 -3.72
CA SER A 75 -13.78 17.34 -4.00
C SER A 75 -13.90 16.12 -4.94
N ARG A 76 -13.00 15.15 -4.75
CA ARG A 76 -12.92 13.88 -5.49
C ARG A 76 -12.71 14.06 -6.99
N LYS A 77 -11.94 15.09 -7.37
CA LYS A 77 -11.61 15.39 -8.76
C LYS A 77 -10.17 15.84 -8.90
N PHE A 78 -9.34 15.00 -9.51
CA PHE A 78 -8.01 15.41 -9.98
C PHE A 78 -8.05 15.80 -11.45
N THR A 79 -7.15 16.71 -11.83
CA THR A 79 -6.92 17.03 -13.24
C THR A 79 -6.09 15.92 -13.89
N MET A 80 -6.18 15.77 -15.21
CA MET A 80 -5.34 14.81 -15.95
C MET A 80 -3.84 15.05 -15.70
N LYS A 81 -3.41 16.32 -15.64
CA LYS A 81 -2.01 16.67 -15.30
C LYS A 81 -1.60 16.09 -13.95
N THR A 82 -2.43 16.28 -12.92
CA THR A 82 -2.18 15.71 -11.58
C THR A 82 -2.10 14.19 -11.63
N VAL A 83 -3.05 13.52 -12.29
CA VAL A 83 -3.07 12.06 -12.39
C VAL A 83 -1.83 11.52 -13.08
N LEU A 84 -1.37 12.14 -14.18
CA LEU A 84 -0.16 11.71 -14.90
C LEU A 84 1.11 11.92 -14.07
N MET A 85 1.23 13.06 -13.37
CA MET A 85 2.36 13.31 -12.47
C MET A 85 2.42 12.33 -11.29
N LEU A 86 1.26 11.96 -10.75
CA LEU A 86 1.16 10.94 -9.70
C LEU A 86 1.49 9.55 -10.26
N ALA A 87 0.97 9.20 -11.44
CA ALA A 87 1.23 7.92 -12.09
C ALA A 87 2.72 7.66 -12.28
N ASP A 88 3.47 8.65 -12.78
CA ASP A 88 4.92 8.57 -12.94
C ASP A 88 5.63 8.21 -11.63
N GLN A 89 5.33 8.92 -10.55
CA GLN A 89 5.96 8.63 -9.26
C GLN A 89 5.52 7.30 -8.66
N MET A 90 4.22 6.96 -8.73
CA MET A 90 3.66 5.72 -8.19
C MET A 90 4.23 4.49 -8.89
N LEU A 91 4.39 4.53 -10.22
CA LEU A 91 5.05 3.48 -11.00
C LEU A 91 6.47 3.25 -10.48
N ASN A 92 7.25 4.32 -10.31
CA ASN A 92 8.61 4.24 -9.78
C ASN A 92 8.66 3.63 -8.35
N ARG A 93 7.64 3.87 -7.49
CA ARG A 93 7.58 3.25 -6.14
C ARG A 93 7.31 1.74 -6.21
N ILE A 94 6.39 1.33 -7.08
CA ILE A 94 6.06 -0.07 -7.27
C ILE A 94 7.26 -0.80 -7.90
N GLU A 95 7.87 -0.22 -8.93
CA GLU A 95 9.06 -0.76 -9.58
C GLU A 95 10.21 -0.94 -8.58
N TYR A 96 10.48 0.07 -7.74
CA TYR A 96 11.51 -0.04 -6.71
C TYR A 96 11.23 -1.20 -5.75
N THR A 97 9.98 -1.36 -5.30
CA THR A 97 9.57 -2.49 -4.44
C THR A 97 9.80 -3.84 -5.15
N HIS A 98 9.45 -3.92 -6.43
CA HIS A 98 9.66 -5.11 -7.27
C HIS A 98 11.15 -5.41 -7.50
N SER A 99 11.98 -4.38 -7.63
CA SER A 99 13.43 -4.53 -7.78
C SER A 99 14.07 -5.22 -6.56
N LYS A 100 13.49 -4.97 -5.37
CA LYS A 100 13.87 -5.57 -4.08
C LYS A 100 13.26 -6.95 -3.84
N ASN A 101 12.62 -7.55 -4.85
CA ASN A 101 12.02 -8.89 -4.86
C ASN A 101 10.67 -9.00 -4.15
N PHE A 102 10.00 -7.90 -3.84
CA PHE A 102 8.70 -7.89 -3.17
C PHE A 102 7.60 -7.36 -4.08
N ILE A 103 6.39 -7.84 -3.86
CA ILE A 103 5.14 -7.25 -4.37
C ILE A 103 4.38 -6.65 -3.17
N HIS A 104 3.64 -5.58 -3.38
CA HIS A 104 2.96 -4.83 -2.32
C HIS A 104 1.64 -5.50 -1.90
N ARG A 105 0.83 -5.93 -2.88
CA ARG A 105 -0.48 -6.59 -2.70
C ARG A 105 -1.58 -5.75 -2.05
N ASP A 106 -1.36 -4.44 -1.86
CA ASP A 106 -2.40 -3.52 -1.35
C ASP A 106 -2.20 -2.09 -1.90
N ILE A 107 -2.12 -2.01 -3.23
CA ILE A 107 -2.02 -0.74 -3.95
C ILE A 107 -3.38 -0.02 -3.87
N LYS A 108 -3.41 1.11 -3.15
CA LYS A 108 -4.60 1.95 -2.95
C LYS A 108 -4.17 3.39 -2.63
N PRO A 109 -5.02 4.41 -2.87
CA PRO A 109 -4.69 5.82 -2.62
C PRO A 109 -4.21 6.09 -1.19
N ASP A 110 -4.78 5.41 -0.18
CA ASP A 110 -4.42 5.56 1.23
C ASP A 110 -2.97 5.19 1.54
N ASN A 111 -2.36 4.30 0.74
CA ASN A 111 -0.99 3.82 0.93
C ASN A 111 0.06 4.64 0.16
N PHE A 112 -0.37 5.70 -0.54
CA PHE A 112 0.51 6.68 -1.15
C PHE A 112 0.36 8.02 -0.46
N LEU A 113 1.44 8.52 0.14
CA LEU A 113 1.44 9.77 0.91
C LEU A 113 2.37 10.79 0.27
N MET A 114 2.05 12.07 0.39
CA MET A 114 3.00 13.12 0.05
C MET A 114 3.99 13.32 1.19
N GLY A 115 5.21 13.76 0.90
CA GLY A 115 6.15 14.18 1.93
C GLY A 115 5.75 15.50 2.59
N ILE A 116 6.51 15.92 3.60
CA ILE A 116 6.41 17.24 4.25
C ILE A 116 7.63 18.11 3.94
N GLY A 117 7.50 19.42 4.11
CA GLY A 117 8.58 20.39 3.90
C GLY A 117 9.25 20.25 2.54
N ARG A 118 10.57 20.05 2.51
CA ARG A 118 11.37 19.86 1.29
C ARG A 118 10.99 18.63 0.44
N HIS A 119 10.15 17.74 0.97
CA HIS A 119 9.68 16.54 0.28
C HIS A 119 8.20 16.62 -0.12
N CYS A 120 7.56 17.79 -0.04
CA CYS A 120 6.14 17.99 -0.33
C CYS A 120 5.69 17.57 -1.75
N ASN A 121 6.61 17.56 -2.72
CA ASN A 121 6.33 17.13 -4.10
C ASN A 121 6.67 15.65 -4.37
N LYS A 122 7.11 14.91 -3.34
CA LYS A 122 7.51 13.51 -3.45
C LYS A 122 6.41 12.60 -2.91
N VAL A 123 5.97 11.66 -3.75
CA VAL A 123 5.08 10.56 -3.34
C VAL A 123 5.90 9.51 -2.60
N PHE A 124 5.38 8.98 -1.51
CA PHE A 124 5.89 7.85 -0.73
C PHE A 124 4.92 6.69 -0.80
N ILE A 125 5.44 5.46 -0.72
CA ILE A 125 4.63 4.26 -0.53
C ILE A 125 4.80 3.73 0.89
N ILE A 126 3.70 3.34 1.53
CA ILE A 126 3.67 2.85 2.92
C ILE A 126 2.83 1.57 3.05
N ASP A 127 2.80 1.02 4.27
CA ASP A 127 2.01 -0.14 4.67
C ASP A 127 2.42 -1.45 3.97
N LEU A 128 3.59 -1.94 4.36
CA LEU A 128 4.19 -3.16 3.82
C LEU A 128 3.72 -4.43 4.55
N GLY A 129 2.70 -4.32 5.42
CA GLY A 129 2.18 -5.44 6.23
C GLY A 129 1.65 -6.61 5.38
N LEU A 130 1.18 -6.32 4.16
CA LEU A 130 0.71 -7.31 3.20
C LEU A 130 1.71 -7.63 2.10
N ALA A 131 2.89 -7.02 2.08
CA ALA A 131 3.88 -7.30 1.04
C ALA A 131 4.36 -8.76 1.09
N LYS A 132 4.88 -9.26 -0.03
CA LYS A 132 5.36 -10.65 -0.14
C LYS A 132 6.51 -10.77 -1.12
N LYS A 133 7.48 -11.63 -0.84
CA LYS A 133 8.59 -11.94 -1.75
C LYS A 133 8.07 -12.74 -2.95
N TYR A 134 8.28 -12.27 -4.18
CA TYR A 134 7.82 -12.94 -5.42
C TYR A 134 8.93 -13.69 -6.17
N ARG A 135 10.20 -13.47 -5.80
CA ARG A 135 11.32 -14.22 -6.36
C ARG A 135 12.45 -14.38 -5.35
N ASP A 136 13.27 -15.41 -5.51
CA ASP A 136 14.46 -15.56 -4.69
C ASP A 136 15.45 -14.41 -4.92
N SER A 137 16.15 -14.01 -3.85
CA SER A 137 17.07 -12.87 -3.91
C SER A 137 18.38 -13.18 -4.63
N ARG A 138 18.79 -14.46 -4.64
CA ARG A 138 20.04 -14.91 -5.26
C ARG A 138 19.79 -15.49 -6.65
N THR A 139 18.92 -16.50 -6.76
CA THR A 139 18.68 -17.20 -8.03
C THR A 139 17.73 -16.45 -8.95
N ARG A 140 17.01 -15.44 -8.42
CA ARG A 140 15.91 -14.74 -9.11
C ARG A 140 14.78 -15.66 -9.58
N ALA A 141 14.75 -16.91 -9.11
CA ALA A 141 13.67 -17.85 -9.40
C ALA A 141 12.34 -17.29 -8.90
N HIS A 142 11.35 -17.22 -9.78
CA HIS A 142 10.03 -16.70 -9.47
C HIS A 142 9.25 -17.70 -8.60
N ILE A 143 8.35 -17.21 -7.74
CA ILE A 143 7.40 -18.07 -7.02
C ILE A 143 6.56 -18.89 -8.01
N PRO A 144 6.20 -20.13 -7.66
CA PRO A 144 5.34 -20.95 -8.50
C PRO A 144 3.93 -20.36 -8.57
N TYR A 145 3.25 -20.63 -9.67
CA TYR A 145 1.81 -20.39 -9.81
C TYR A 145 1.04 -21.24 -8.79
N ARG A 146 0.02 -20.64 -8.15
CA ARG A 146 -0.88 -21.31 -7.21
C ARG A 146 -2.26 -20.67 -7.30
N GLU A 147 -3.28 -21.46 -7.02
CA GLU A 147 -4.68 -21.03 -6.91
C GLU A 147 -5.15 -21.19 -5.45
N ASP A 148 -6.45 -21.11 -5.20
CA ASP A 148 -7.09 -21.28 -3.89
C ASP A 148 -6.58 -20.32 -2.80
N LYS A 149 -6.10 -19.14 -3.20
CA LYS A 149 -5.71 -18.07 -2.28
C LYS A 149 -6.95 -17.28 -1.84
N SER A 150 -7.02 -16.95 -0.57
CA SER A 150 -7.97 -15.92 -0.10
C SER A 150 -7.58 -14.54 -0.65
N LEU A 151 -8.57 -13.74 -1.04
CA LEU A 151 -8.35 -12.37 -1.46
C LEU A 151 -7.56 -11.59 -0.39
N THR A 152 -6.39 -11.10 -0.77
CA THR A 152 -5.50 -10.28 0.06
C THR A 152 -5.50 -8.86 -0.49
N GLY A 153 -5.63 -7.87 0.40
CA GLY A 153 -5.69 -6.44 0.04
C GLY A 153 -7.12 -5.92 -0.16
N THR A 154 -7.21 -4.69 -0.67
CA THR A 154 -8.47 -3.96 -0.82
C THR A 154 -9.22 -4.37 -2.09
N ALA A 155 -10.37 -5.04 -1.94
CA ALA A 155 -11.18 -5.58 -3.05
C ALA A 155 -11.50 -4.59 -4.18
N ARG A 156 -11.64 -3.29 -3.86
CA ARG A 156 -11.89 -2.22 -4.85
C ARG A 156 -10.78 -2.15 -5.90
N TYR A 157 -9.53 -2.25 -5.48
CA TYR A 157 -8.35 -2.07 -6.33
C TYR A 157 -7.64 -3.39 -6.65
N ALA A 158 -7.98 -4.50 -5.98
CA ALA A 158 -7.38 -5.81 -6.27
C ALA A 158 -7.58 -6.25 -7.73
N SER A 159 -6.58 -6.91 -8.32
CA SER A 159 -6.66 -7.47 -9.67
C SER A 159 -7.76 -8.51 -9.83
N ILE A 160 -8.18 -8.79 -11.07
CA ILE A 160 -9.10 -9.88 -11.40
C ILE A 160 -8.52 -11.22 -10.91
N ASN A 161 -7.23 -11.48 -11.16
CA ASN A 161 -6.56 -12.70 -10.70
C ASN A 161 -6.61 -12.84 -9.17
N ALA A 162 -6.44 -11.74 -8.42
CA ALA A 162 -6.54 -11.77 -6.96
C ALA A 162 -7.96 -12.12 -6.48
N HIS A 163 -9.00 -11.67 -7.20
CA HIS A 163 -10.40 -12.08 -6.93
C HIS A 163 -10.64 -13.56 -7.24
N LEU A 164 -10.02 -14.08 -8.29
CA LEU A 164 -10.07 -15.50 -8.68
C LEU A 164 -9.23 -16.42 -7.77
N GLY A 165 -8.61 -15.88 -6.72
CA GLY A 165 -7.80 -16.66 -5.78
C GLY A 165 -6.46 -17.12 -6.35
N ILE A 166 -5.97 -16.48 -7.41
CA ILE A 166 -4.66 -16.76 -7.99
C ILE A 166 -3.57 -16.04 -7.18
N GLU A 167 -2.44 -16.70 -6.98
CA GLU A 167 -1.28 -16.14 -6.30
C GLU A 167 -0.78 -14.88 -7.02
N GLN A 168 -0.80 -13.76 -6.28
CA GLN A 168 -0.40 -12.47 -6.82
C GLN A 168 1.09 -12.43 -7.17
N SER A 169 1.39 -11.68 -8.21
CA SER A 169 2.74 -11.38 -8.70
C SER A 169 2.81 -9.90 -9.10
N ARG A 170 3.90 -9.49 -9.77
CA ARG A 170 4.13 -8.09 -10.15
C ARG A 170 2.98 -7.49 -10.96
N ARG A 171 2.37 -8.27 -11.87
CA ARG A 171 1.28 -7.82 -12.73
C ARG A 171 0.06 -7.32 -11.93
N ASP A 172 -0.16 -7.91 -10.76
CA ASP A 172 -1.32 -7.61 -9.93
C ASP A 172 -1.20 -6.25 -9.23
N ASP A 173 0.02 -5.85 -8.82
CA ASP A 173 0.28 -4.49 -8.34
C ASP A 173 0.06 -3.46 -9.46
N MET A 174 0.47 -3.79 -10.70
CA MET A 174 0.33 -2.89 -11.86
C MET A 174 -1.13 -2.72 -12.30
N GLU A 175 -1.90 -3.81 -12.33
CA GLU A 175 -3.34 -3.76 -12.60
C GLU A 175 -4.07 -2.95 -11.52
N SER A 176 -3.70 -3.16 -10.25
CA SER A 176 -4.25 -2.39 -9.14
C SER A 176 -3.95 -0.90 -9.26
N LEU A 177 -2.74 -0.52 -9.69
CA LEU A 177 -2.40 0.87 -9.99
C LEU A 177 -3.28 1.43 -11.11
N GLY A 178 -3.52 0.67 -12.18
CA GLY A 178 -4.43 1.07 -13.25
C GLY A 178 -5.83 1.43 -12.73
N TYR A 179 -6.39 0.61 -11.83
CA TYR A 179 -7.67 0.92 -11.18
C TYR A 179 -7.61 2.17 -10.30
N VAL A 180 -6.51 2.40 -9.58
CA VAL A 180 -6.32 3.62 -8.78
C VAL A 180 -6.28 4.87 -9.67
N LEU A 181 -5.57 4.83 -10.80
CA LEU A 181 -5.52 5.95 -11.75
C LEU A 181 -6.90 6.22 -12.38
N MET A 182 -7.63 5.15 -12.75
CA MET A 182 -8.99 5.30 -13.26
C MET A 182 -9.96 5.82 -12.20
N TYR A 183 -9.78 5.44 -10.94
CA TYR A 183 -10.52 5.98 -9.81
C TYR A 183 -10.31 7.49 -9.67
N PHE A 184 -9.06 7.98 -9.75
CA PHE A 184 -8.78 9.41 -9.73
C PHE A 184 -9.37 10.16 -10.94
N ASN A 185 -9.34 9.55 -12.13
CA ASN A 185 -9.91 10.14 -13.34
C ASN A 185 -11.45 10.25 -13.29
N ARG A 186 -12.12 9.30 -12.63
CA ARG A 186 -13.59 9.17 -12.69
C ARG A 186 -14.32 9.60 -11.42
N GLY A 187 -13.63 9.81 -10.31
CA GLY A 187 -14.27 10.03 -9.00
C GLY A 187 -14.73 8.74 -8.32
N THR A 188 -15.17 7.76 -9.12
CA THR A 188 -15.60 6.43 -8.68
C THR A 188 -15.29 5.34 -9.72
N LEU A 189 -15.22 4.09 -9.28
CA LEU A 189 -15.13 2.89 -10.11
C LEU A 189 -16.52 2.23 -10.27
N PRO A 190 -16.82 1.58 -11.41
CA PRO A 190 -18.14 0.99 -11.69
C PRO A 190 -18.61 -0.09 -10.70
N TRP A 191 -17.69 -0.68 -9.94
CA TRP A 191 -17.95 -1.69 -8.92
C TRP A 191 -18.00 -1.13 -7.48
N GLN A 192 -18.06 0.20 -7.31
CA GLN A 192 -18.32 0.81 -6.01
C GLN A 192 -19.81 0.79 -5.64
N GLY A 193 -20.12 0.72 -4.35
CA GLY A 193 -21.50 0.79 -3.85
C GLY A 193 -22.36 -0.46 -4.07
N LEU A 194 -21.79 -1.53 -4.63
CA LEU A 194 -22.51 -2.80 -4.81
C LEU A 194 -22.98 -3.35 -3.47
N LYS A 195 -24.29 -3.53 -3.33
CA LYS A 195 -24.94 -4.15 -2.16
C LYS A 195 -24.72 -5.65 -2.21
N ALA A 196 -24.57 -6.30 -1.06
CA ALA A 196 -24.51 -7.76 -0.92
C ALA A 196 -24.83 -8.11 0.54
N ALA A 197 -25.34 -9.32 0.81
CA ALA A 197 -25.67 -9.74 2.17
C ALA A 197 -24.41 -10.13 2.97
N THR A 198 -23.40 -10.67 2.29
CA THR A 198 -22.13 -11.07 2.92
C THR A 198 -20.92 -10.44 2.23
N LYS A 199 -19.79 -10.40 2.95
CA LYS A 199 -18.50 -9.94 2.40
C LYS A 199 -18.05 -10.78 1.20
N LYS A 200 -18.28 -12.10 1.25
CA LYS A 200 -17.96 -13.03 0.15
C LYS A 200 -18.75 -12.67 -1.11
N GLN A 201 -20.08 -12.55 -0.98
CA GLN A 201 -20.94 -12.13 -2.09
C GLN A 201 -20.59 -10.75 -2.64
N LYS A 202 -20.15 -9.82 -1.76
CA LYS A 202 -19.69 -8.50 -2.19
C LYS A 202 -18.45 -8.61 -3.09
N TYR A 203 -17.51 -9.49 -2.74
CA TYR A 203 -16.30 -9.71 -3.51
C TYR A 203 -16.60 -10.38 -4.85
N GLU A 204 -17.48 -11.38 -4.87
CA GLU A 204 -17.98 -12.03 -6.09
C GLU A 204 -18.60 -10.99 -7.05
N ARG A 205 -19.51 -10.15 -6.56
CA ARG A 205 -20.13 -9.07 -7.38
C ARG A 205 -19.12 -8.05 -7.91
N ILE A 206 -18.10 -7.71 -7.13
CA ILE A 206 -17.02 -6.82 -7.58
C ILE A 206 -16.23 -7.51 -8.70
N SER A 207 -15.89 -8.79 -8.53
CA SER A 207 -15.16 -9.58 -9.52
C SER A 207 -15.92 -9.69 -10.84
N GLU A 208 -17.20 -10.07 -10.79
CA GLU A 208 -18.08 -10.15 -11.95
C GLU A 208 -18.12 -8.81 -12.70
N LYS A 209 -18.27 -7.70 -11.97
CA LYS A 209 -18.31 -6.35 -12.56
C LYS A 209 -16.98 -5.89 -13.17
N LYS A 210 -15.85 -6.47 -12.76
CA LYS A 210 -14.53 -6.19 -13.35
C LYS A 210 -14.30 -6.97 -14.64
N MET A 211 -14.95 -8.13 -14.79
CA MET A 211 -14.80 -9.01 -15.96
C MET A 211 -15.81 -8.70 -17.07
N SER A 212 -16.88 -7.94 -16.79
CA SER A 212 -17.87 -7.45 -17.75
C SER A 212 -17.41 -6.19 -18.49
#